data_AF-A0A1G4KQ11-F1
#
_entry.id   AF-A0A1G4KQ11-F1
#
_cell.length_a   1.000
_cell.length_b   1.000
_cell.length_c   1.000
_cell.angle_alpha   90.00
_cell.angle_beta   90.00
_cell.angle_gamma   90.00
#
_symmetry.space_group_name_H-M   'P 1'
#
loop_
_entity.id
_entity.type
_entity.pdbx_description
1 polymer ?
#
loop_
_entity_poly.entity_id
_entity_poly.type
_entity_poly.pdbx_seq_one_letter_code
_entity_poly.pdbx_strand_id
1 'polypeptide(L)' 'MSAHHAFKYVRGAIVPKPKVHPGYVITSKFLGGLMWFWIFYRAKQDYPVWFGLKHPWEH' A
#
# COMPACT_ATOMS: atom_id res chain seq x y z
N MET A 1 29.72 26.48 2.35
CA MET A 1 28.59 25.77 1.72
C MET A 1 27.33 26.00 2.57
N SER A 2 26.45 26.96 2.23
CA SER A 2 25.29 27.30 3.10
C SER A 2 24.05 27.88 2.39
N ALA A 3 24.16 28.38 1.14
CA ALA A 3 23.02 29.01 0.46
C ALA A 3 21.87 28.05 0.08
N HIS A 4 22.14 26.76 -0.13
CA HIS A 4 21.13 25.79 -0.58
C HIS A 4 20.05 25.45 0.47
N HIS A 5 20.32 25.64 1.77
CA HIS A 5 19.35 25.36 2.82
C HIS A 5 18.34 26.49 3.05
N ALA A 6 18.69 27.73 2.66
CA ALA A 6 17.82 28.89 2.84
C ALA A 6 16.57 28.81 1.94
N PHE A 7 16.74 28.36 0.69
CA PHE A 7 15.62 28.22 -0.26
C PHE A 7 14.65 27.08 0.09
N LYS A 8 15.05 26.12 0.94
CA LYS A 8 14.23 24.95 1.29
C LYS A 8 13.01 25.30 2.14
N TYR A 9 13.05 26.42 2.86
CA TYR A 9 11.98 26.85 3.77
C TYR A 9 11.29 28.14 3.31
N VAL A 10 11.48 28.53 2.04
CA VAL A 10 10.81 29.68 1.46
C VAL A 10 9.33 29.35 1.22
N ARG A 11 8.45 30.23 1.70
CA ARG A 11 7.01 30.15 1.48
C ARG A 11 6.72 30.22 -0.02
N GLY A 12 6.08 29.18 -0.57
CA GLY A 12 5.78 29.08 -2.01
C GLY A 12 6.81 28.29 -2.84
N ALA A 13 7.88 27.77 -2.23
CA ALA A 13 8.79 26.83 -2.90
C ALA A 13 8.17 25.43 -3.03
N ILE A 14 8.64 24.64 -4.01
CA ILE A 14 8.24 23.24 -4.21
C ILE A 14 8.69 22.42 -3.01
N VAL A 15 7.77 21.64 -2.43
CA VAL A 15 8.04 20.82 -1.24
C VAL A 15 9.04 19.72 -1.60
N PRO A 16 10.19 19.63 -0.91
CA PRO A 16 11.16 18.57 -1.16
C PRO A 16 10.61 17.23 -0.70
N LYS A 17 11.00 16.14 -1.37
CA LYS A 17 10.64 14.78 -0.98
C LYS A 17 11.02 14.53 0.50
N PRO A 18 10.10 14.00 1.33
CA PRO A 18 10.40 13.74 2.73
C PRO A 18 11.48 12.66 2.86
N LYS A 19 12.38 12.84 3.83
CA LYS A 19 13.35 11.82 4.22
C LYS A 19 12.64 10.84 5.15
N VAL A 20 12.17 9.73 4.59
CA VAL A 20 11.57 8.62 5.34
C VAL A 20 12.62 7.57 5.67
N HIS A 21 12.55 6.99 6.86
CA HIS A 21 13.42 5.88 7.24
C HIS A 21 13.11 4.65 6.36
N PRO A 22 14.12 3.95 5.81
CA PRO A 22 13.89 2.80 4.91
C PRO A 22 13.00 1.72 5.50
N GLY A 23 13.05 1.52 6.83
CA GLY A 23 12.19 0.56 7.53
C GLY A 23 10.70 0.81 7.29
N TYR A 24 10.24 2.07 7.34
CA TYR A 24 8.82 2.38 7.10
C TYR A 24 8.39 2.04 5.68
N VAL A 25 9.27 2.27 4.69
CA VAL A 25 8.99 1.97 3.28
C VAL A 25 8.90 0.46 3.05
N ILE A 26 9.75 -0.32 3.72
CA ILE A 26 9.75 -1.79 3.61
C ILE A 26 8.50 -2.36 4.28
N THR A 27 8.21 -1.95 5.52
CA THR A 27 7.03 -2.42 6.25
C THR A 27 5.73 -2.04 5.56
N SER A 28 5.62 -0.82 5.01
CA SER A 28 4.41 -0.40 4.28
C SER A 28 4.18 -1.23 3.03
N LYS A 29 5.24 -1.56 2.28
CA LYS A 29 5.15 -2.43 1.09
C LYS A 29 4.79 -3.86 1.47
N PHE A 30 5.38 -4.39 2.54
CA PHE A 30 5.09 -5.73 3.02
C PHE A 30 3.63 -5.86 3.46
N LEU A 31 3.12 -4.93 4.27
CA LEU A 31 1.73 -4.92 4.73
C LEU A 31 0.74 -4.73 3.58
N GLY A 32 1.03 -3.81 2.65
CA GLY A 32 0.20 -3.61 1.47
C GLY A 32 0.18 -4.86 0.56
N GLY A 33 1.34 -5.51 0.39
CA GLY A 33 1.44 -6.76 -0.33
C GLY A 33 0.69 -7.90 0.35
N LEU A 34 0.79 -8.01 1.68
CA LEU A 34 0.08 -9.01 2.47
C LEU A 34 -1.45 -8.82 2.42
N MET A 35 -1.92 -7.58 2.44
CA MET A 35 -3.33 -7.25 2.28
C MET A 35 -3.87 -7.76 0.94
N TRP A 36 -3.23 -7.41 -0.16
CA TRP A 36 -3.65 -7.86 -1.50
C TRP A 36 -3.49 -9.38 -1.68
N PHE A 37 -2.41 -9.96 -1.16
CA PHE A 37 -2.22 -11.41 -1.11
C PHE A 37 -3.41 -12.09 -0.42
N TRP A 38 -3.85 -11.57 0.73
CA TRP A 38 -4.99 -12.11 1.45
C TRP A 38 -6.29 -12.01 0.67
N ILE A 39 -6.54 -10.87 0.02
CA ILE A 39 -7.72 -10.68 -0.84
C ILE A 39 -7.73 -11.71 -1.97
N PHE A 40 -6.62 -11.90 -2.68
CA PHE A 40 -6.56 -12.88 -3.77
C PHE A 40 -6.63 -14.32 -3.28
N TYR A 41 -6.03 -14.62 -2.13
CA TYR A 41 -6.14 -15.91 -1.48
C TYR A 41 -7.60 -16.23 -1.15
N ARG A 42 -8.32 -15.29 -0.51
CA ARG A 42 -9.75 -15.46 -0.20
C ARG A 42 -10.62 -15.48 -1.45
N ALA A 43 -10.34 -14.64 -2.43
CA ALA A 43 -11.04 -14.69 -3.72
C ALA A 43 -10.90 -16.08 -4.37
N LYS A 44 -9.74 -16.75 -4.26
CA LYS A 44 -9.55 -18.13 -4.71
C LYS A 44 -10.26 -19.19 -3.84
N GLN A 45 -10.67 -18.88 -2.62
CA GLN A 45 -11.46 -19.83 -1.82
C GLN A 45 -12.96 -19.63 -2.04
N ASP A 46 -13.37 -18.37 -2.14
CA ASP A 46 -14.77 -17.96 -2.21
C ASP A 46 -15.27 -17.78 -3.65
N TYR A 47 -14.40 -17.92 -4.67
CA TYR A 47 -14.82 -17.86 -6.09
C TYR A 47 -16.02 -18.76 -6.43
N PRO A 48 -16.18 -19.99 -5.92
CA PRO A 48 -17.30 -20.84 -6.34
C PRO A 48 -18.64 -20.26 -5.87
N VAL A 49 -18.63 -19.57 -4.73
CA VAL A 49 -19.82 -18.91 -4.15
C VAL A 49 -20.08 -17.59 -4.89
N TRP A 50 -19.04 -16.82 -5.18
CA TRP A 50 -19.18 -15.53 -5.87
C TRP A 50 -19.62 -15.69 -7.34
N PHE A 51 -19.15 -16.74 -8.01
CA PHE A 51 -19.54 -17.04 -9.40
C PHE A 51 -20.79 -17.94 -9.49
N GLY A 52 -21.50 -18.19 -8.38
CA GLY A 52 -22.75 -18.94 -8.38
C GLY A 52 -22.61 -20.40 -8.81
N LEU A 53 -21.39 -20.96 -8.78
CA LEU A 53 -21.09 -22.34 -9.15
C LEU A 53 -21.50 -23.33 -8.05
N LYS A 54 -21.64 -22.86 -6.80
CA LYS A 54 -22.19 -23.61 -5.67
C LYS A 54 -23.04 -22.70 -4.81
N HIS A 55 -24.28 -23.11 -4.50
CA HIS A 55 -25.07 -22.43 -3.49
C HIS A 55 -24.59 -22.84 -2.08
N PRO A 56 -24.52 -21.91 -1.11
CA PRO A 56 -23.99 -22.20 0.23
C PRO A 56 -24.86 -23.18 1.04
N TRP A 57 -26.01 -23.61 0.51
CA TRP A 57 -26.93 -24.57 1.10
C TRP A 57 -27.03 -25.90 0.33
N GLU A 58 -26.17 -26.15 -0.65
CA GLU A 58 -26.03 -27.50 -1.22
C GLU A 58 -25.13 -28.33 -0.31
N HIS A 59 -25.75 -29.00 0.66
CA HIS A 59 -25.14 -30.03 1.49
C HIS A 59 -25.17 -31.39 0.79
#